data_AF-A0A382MXB2-F1
#
_entry.id   AF-A0A382MXB2-F1
#
_cell.length_a   1.000
_cell.length_b   1.000
_cell.length_c   1.000
_cell.angle_alpha   90.00
_cell.angle_beta   90.00
_cell.angle_gamma   90.00
#
_symmetry.space_group_name_H-M   'P 1'
#
loop_
_entity.id
_entity.type
_entity.pdbx_description
1 polymer ?
#
loop_
_entity_poly.entity_id
_entity_poly.type
_entity_poly.pdbx_seq_one_letter_code
_entity_poly.pdbx_strand_id
1 'polypeptide(L)' 'VTITVTEVNDPPVAEDITIRIDEDISTSITLVGTDEDTPDDDLVIEIVDSTSHGSLVLQGRIFATYIYT' A
#
# COMPACT_ATOMS: atom_id res chain seq x y z
N VAL A 1 8.08 -30.93 -28.53
CA VAL A 1 7.07 -29.85 -28.56
C VAL A 1 7.61 -28.71 -27.73
N THR A 2 7.68 -27.51 -28.29
CA THR A 2 8.09 -26.28 -27.61
C THR A 2 6.89 -25.33 -27.61
N ILE A 3 6.57 -24.77 -26.45
CA ILE A 3 5.52 -23.75 -26.28
C ILE A 3 6.22 -22.47 -25.85
N THR A 4 6.00 -21.39 -26.60
CA THR A 4 6.42 -20.04 -26.25
C THR A 4 5.22 -19.27 -25.71
N VAL A 5 5.37 -18.70 -24.52
CA VAL A 5 4.39 -17.81 -23.89
C VAL A 5 5.02 -16.41 -23.84
N THR A 6 4.25 -15.41 -24.26
CA THR A 6 4.62 -14.00 -24.14
C THR A 6 3.94 -13.42 -22.91
N GLU A 7 4.74 -12.80 -22.05
CA GLU A 7 4.30 -12.14 -20.82
C GLU A 7 3.47 -10.89 -21.16
N VAL A 8 2.42 -10.63 -20.39
CA VAL A 8 1.56 -9.44 -20.50
C VAL A 8 1.50 -8.81 -19.13
N ASN A 9 1.85 -7.53 -19.03
CA ASN A 9 1.92 -6.82 -17.74
C ASN A 9 0.54 -6.68 -17.10
N ASP A 10 0.41 -7.18 -15.88
CA ASP A 10 -0.72 -7.01 -14.97
C ASP A 10 -0.52 -5.78 -14.06
N PRO A 11 -1.61 -5.15 -13.56
CA PRO A 11 -1.51 -4.01 -12.65
C PRO A 11 -1.18 -4.45 -11.21
N PRO A 12 -0.53 -3.59 -10.41
CA PRO A 12 -0.25 -3.86 -9.00
C PRO A 12 -1.53 -3.98 -8.17
N VAL A 13 -1.49 -4.80 -7.13
CA VAL A 13 -2.60 -5.05 -6.20
C VAL A 13 -2.19 -4.64 -4.78
N ALA A 14 -2.98 -3.78 -4.15
CA ALA A 14 -2.79 -3.38 -2.75
C ALA A 14 -3.49 -4.38 -1.80
N GLU A 15 -2.89 -4.62 -0.63
CA GLU A 15 -3.50 -5.44 0.42
C GLU A 15 -4.31 -4.58 1.41
N ASP A 16 -5.49 -5.08 1.77
CA ASP A 16 -6.33 -4.44 2.77
C ASP A 16 -5.72 -4.56 4.17
N ILE A 17 -5.74 -3.46 4.92
CA ILE A 17 -5.26 -3.39 6.30
C ILE A 17 -6.36 -2.87 7.19
N THR A 18 -6.58 -3.54 8.32
CA THR A 18 -7.49 -3.07 9.37
C THR A 18 -6.72 -2.86 10.66
N ILE A 19 -6.80 -1.66 11.21
CA ILE A 19 -6.25 -1.30 12.51
C ILE A 19 -7.34 -0.77 13.43
N ARG A 20 -7.12 -0.88 14.74
CA ARG A 20 -7.91 -0.21 15.77
C ARG A 20 -6.97 0.60 16.63
N ILE A 21 -7.30 1.86 16.84
CA ILE A 21 -6.58 2.76 17.74
C ILE A 21 -7.59 3.53 18.57
N ASP A 22 -7.17 3.92 19.77
CA ASP A 22 -7.94 4.87 20.57
C ASP A 22 -7.76 6.29 19.99
N GLU A 23 -8.68 7.17 20.33
CA GLU A 23 -8.61 8.57 19.90
C GLU A 23 -7.39 9.30 20.46
N ASP A 24 -6.97 10.38 19.79
CA ASP A 24 -5.82 11.21 20.16
C ASP A 24 -4.46 10.48 20.20
N ILE A 25 -4.37 9.32 19.54
CA ILE A 25 -3.13 8.53 19.42
C ILE A 25 -2.66 8.48 17.96
N SER A 26 -1.34 8.44 17.78
CA SER A 26 -0.70 8.13 16.51
C SER A 26 -0.22 6.69 16.47
N THR A 27 -0.34 6.04 15.31
CA THR A 27 0.20 4.71 15.06
C THR A 27 0.91 4.66 13.72
N SER A 28 1.92 3.81 13.63
CA SER A 28 2.55 3.47 12.36
C SER A 28 1.88 2.26 11.75
N ILE A 29 1.59 2.34 10.46
CA ILE A 29 1.09 1.24 9.65
C ILE A 29 2.07 0.96 8.52
N THR A 30 2.17 -0.33 8.18
CA THR A 30 2.91 -0.77 7.01
C THR A 30 1.91 -1.06 5.91
N LEU A 31 1.98 -0.33 4.80
CA LEU A 31 1.17 -0.54 3.61
C LEU A 31 1.85 -1.58 2.72
N VAL A 32 1.08 -2.52 2.19
CA VAL A 32 1.60 -3.62 1.36
C VAL A 32 0.87 -3.62 0.02
N GLY A 33 1.64 -3.84 -1.04
CA GLY A 33 1.13 -4.06 -2.39
C GLY A 33 2.13 -4.90 -3.17
N THR A 34 1.65 -5.68 -4.13
CA THR A 34 2.45 -6.62 -4.91
C THR A 34 2.10 -6.52 -6.39
N ASP A 35 3.06 -6.89 -7.23
CA ASP A 35 2.94 -6.99 -8.68
C ASP A 35 3.86 -8.12 -9.12
N GLU A 36 3.35 -9.10 -9.87
CA GLU A 36 4.15 -10.26 -10.29
C GLU A 36 5.11 -9.89 -11.44
N ASP A 37 4.81 -8.85 -12.20
CA ASP A 37 5.59 -8.38 -13.34
C ASP A 37 6.59 -7.27 -12.96
N THR A 38 6.31 -6.53 -11.89
CA THR A 38 7.12 -5.40 -11.45
C THR A 38 7.89 -5.73 -10.16
N PRO A 39 9.23 -5.56 -10.12
CA PRO A 39 9.99 -5.72 -8.89
C PRO A 39 9.47 -4.82 -7.78
N ASP A 40 9.49 -5.35 -6.55
CA ASP A 40 9.05 -4.61 -5.38
C ASP A 40 9.70 -3.23 -5.28
N ASP A 41 10.95 -3.04 -5.75
CA ASP A 41 11.68 -1.77 -5.69
C ASP A 41 11.23 -0.68 -6.66
N ASP A 42 10.44 -1.04 -7.66
CA ASP A 42 9.89 -0.11 -8.66
C ASP A 42 8.43 0.27 -8.36
N LEU A 43 7.79 -0.38 -7.37
CA LEU A 43 6.43 -0.06 -6.94
C LEU A 43 6.36 1.25 -6.11
N VAL A 44 5.27 1.99 -6.30
CA VAL A 44 4.97 3.22 -5.56
C VAL A 44 3.60 3.10 -4.92
N ILE A 45 3.49 3.54 -3.65
CA ILE A 45 2.22 3.61 -2.93
C ILE A 45 1.72 5.06 -2.93
N GLU A 46 0.44 5.23 -3.27
CA GLU A 46 -0.26 6.51 -3.24
C GLU A 46 -1.53 6.38 -2.38
N ILE A 47 -1.82 7.42 -1.59
CA ILE A 47 -3.09 7.55 -0.87
C ILE A 47 -4.09 8.21 -1.82
N VAL A 48 -4.98 7.41 -2.40
CA VAL A 48 -6.00 7.90 -3.34
C VAL A 48 -7.22 8.50 -2.64
N ASP A 49 -7.58 7.99 -1.47
CA ASP A 49 -8.65 8.48 -0.61
C ASP A 49 -8.12 8.63 0.82
N SER A 50 -8.36 9.79 1.42
CA SER A 50 -7.93 10.07 2.80
C SER A 50 -8.96 9.61 3.83
N THR A 51 -8.60 9.69 5.11
CA THR A 51 -9.45 9.25 6.21
C THR A 51 -10.42 10.33 6.68
N SER A 52 -11.62 9.94 7.09
CA SER A 52 -12.65 10.88 7.56
C SER A 52 -12.47 11.40 9.00
N HIS A 53 -11.69 10.70 9.83
CA HIS A 53 -11.55 10.97 11.28
C HIS A 53 -10.08 11.13 11.72
N GLY A 54 -9.21 11.54 10.80
CA GLY A 54 -7.79 11.67 11.09
C GLY A 54 -6.98 12.08 9.87
N SER A 55 -5.67 11.86 9.97
CA SER A 55 -4.71 12.12 8.91
C SER A 55 -3.84 10.88 8.69
N LEU A 56 -3.75 10.44 7.44
CA LEU A 56 -2.81 9.41 7.02
C LEU A 56 -1.67 10.06 6.24
N VAL A 57 -0.44 9.89 6.73
CA VAL A 57 0.76 10.50 6.14
C VAL A 57 1.73 9.40 5.74
N LEU A 58 2.02 9.27 4.44
CA LEU A 58 3.10 8.44 3.93
C LEU A 58 4.46 8.97 4.44
N GLN A 59 5.24 8.11 5.08
CA GLN A 59 6.61 8.39 5.55
C GLN A 59 7.68 7.64 4.74
N GLY A 60 7.28 6.86 3.74
CA GLY A 60 8.16 6.10 2.86
C GLY A 60 7.34 5.26 1.89
N ARG A 61 7.99 4.32 1.20
CA ARG A 61 7.33 3.48 0.19
C ARG A 61 6.26 2.57 0.78
N ILE A 62 6.54 1.93 1.92
CA ILE A 62 5.61 1.01 2.61
C ILE A 62 5.24 1.47 4.02
N PHE A 63 5.65 2.65 4.45
CA PHE A 63 5.46 3.11 5.84
C PHE A 63 4.58 4.35 5.85
N ALA A 64 3.48 4.31 6.60
CA ALA A 64 2.61 5.45 6.82
C ALA A 64 2.30 5.62 8.31
N THR A 65 2.05 6.86 8.74
CA THR A 65 1.59 7.15 10.09
C THR A 65 0.16 7.64 10.02
N TYR A 66 -0.69 7.01 10.82
CA TYR A 66 -2.06 7.43 11.02
C TYR A 66 -2.19 8.20 12.33
N ILE A 67 -2.83 9.37 12.28
CA ILE A 67 -3.11 10.24 13.42
C ILE A 67 -4.63 10.40 13.49
N TYR A 68 -5.24 9.95 14.58
CA TYR A 68 -6.67 10.18 14.83
C TYR A 68 -6.85 11.44 15.66
N THR A 69 -7.80 12.30 15.27
CA THR A 69 -8.11 13.60 15.88
C THR A 69 -9.61 13.82 15.98
#